data_AF-A0A851GGN3-F1
#
_entry.id   AF-A0A851GGN3-F1
#
_cell.length_a   1.000
_cell.length_b   1.000
_cell.length_c   1.000
_cell.angle_alpha   90.00
_cell.angle_beta   90.00
_cell.angle_gamma   90.00
#
_symmetry.space_group_name_H-M   'P 1'
#
loop_
_entity.id
_entity.type
_entity.pdbx_description
1 polymer ?
#
loop_
_entity_poly.entity_id
_entity_poly.type
_entity_poly.pdbx_seq_one_letter_code
_entity_poly.pdbx_strand_id
1 'polypeptide(L)'
;MLDYGEKEEKEFVRLLVAHQSLIQSFVVSLIPGSSETEDVLQSTNEVLWAKRKQFELGTNFKGWALTTARLQVMSLQRRLKREKRVYFDDEACEAIFQEALQQDEGETRAA
;
A
#
# COMPACT_ATOMS: atom_id res chain seq x y z
N MET A 1 -32.68 -5.94 9.30
CA MET A 1 -31.31 -6.20 9.78
C MET A 1 -30.44 -6.69 8.61
N LEU A 2 -30.06 -5.79 7.70
CA LEU A 2 -29.20 -6.07 6.53
C LEU A 2 -28.25 -4.90 6.17
N ASP A 3 -28.05 -3.92 7.06
CA ASP A 3 -27.26 -2.70 6.82
C ASP A 3 -25.79 -2.80 7.33
N TYR A 4 -25.42 -3.93 7.96
CA TYR A 4 -24.11 -4.06 8.60
C TYR A 4 -22.96 -4.11 7.58
N GLY A 5 -23.12 -4.87 6.49
CA GLY A 5 -22.10 -4.97 5.45
C GLY A 5 -21.87 -3.67 4.68
N GLU A 6 -22.90 -2.83 4.52
CA GLU A 6 -22.76 -1.53 3.85
C GLU A 6 -21.97 -0.53 4.71
N LYS A 7 -22.13 -0.59 6.04
CA LYS A 7 -21.33 0.21 6.98
C LYS A 7 -19.87 -0.21 6.99
N GLU A 8 -19.58 -1.51 6.98
CA GLU A 8 -18.20 -2.01 6.93
C GLU A 8 -17.52 -1.61 5.61
N GLU A 9 -18.22 -1.71 4.48
CA GLU A 9 -17.68 -1.28 3.20
C GLU A 9 -17.43 0.23 3.15
N LYS A 10 -18.33 1.05 3.70
CA LYS A 10 -18.12 2.51 3.81
C LYS A 10 -16.91 2.85 4.69
N GLU A 11 -16.76 2.17 5.82
CA GLU A 11 -15.62 2.41 6.71
C GLU A 11 -14.30 1.93 6.08
N PHE A 12 -14.32 0.81 5.36
CA PHE A 12 -13.19 0.36 4.57
C PHE A 12 -12.77 1.40 3.51
N VAL A 13 -13.74 1.94 2.75
CA VAL A 13 -13.46 2.98 1.76
C VAL A 13 -12.88 4.23 2.41
N ARG A 14 -13.39 4.63 3.59
CA ARG A 14 -12.82 5.75 4.35
C ARG A 14 -11.37 5.49 4.74
N LEU A 15 -11.05 4.31 5.26
CA LEU A 15 -9.69 3.93 5.59
C LEU A 15 -8.78 3.94 4.35
N LEU A 16 -9.24 3.38 3.23
CA LEU A 16 -8.50 3.34 1.98
C LEU A 16 -8.18 4.74 1.47
N VAL A 17 -9.18 5.63 1.42
CA VAL A 17 -9.00 7.02 0.98
C VAL A 17 -8.06 7.78 1.93
N ALA A 18 -8.21 7.61 3.24
CA ALA A 18 -7.37 8.27 4.24
C ALA A 18 -5.89 7.87 4.13
N HIS A 19 -5.60 6.64 3.71
CA HIS A 19 -4.23 6.13 3.56
C HIS A 19 -3.69 6.20 2.12
N GLN A 20 -4.46 6.71 1.15
CA GLN A 20 -4.06 6.68 -0.26
C GLN A 20 -2.75 7.44 -0.51
N SER A 21 -2.58 8.62 0.09
CA SER A 21 -1.34 9.43 -0.02
C SER A 21 -0.13 8.72 0.59
N LEU A 22 -0.34 7.98 1.69
CA LEU A 22 0.69 7.18 2.34
C LEU A 22 1.11 6.01 1.43
N ILE A 23 0.14 5.26 0.90
CA ILE A 23 0.38 4.14 -0.01
C ILE A 23 1.12 4.62 -1.26
N GLN A 24 0.70 5.77 -1.82
CA GLN A 24 1.36 6.39 -2.97
C GLN A 24 2.81 6.78 -2.67
N SER A 25 3.05 7.48 -1.57
CA SER A 25 4.40 7.90 -1.17
C SER A 25 5.31 6.70 -0.95
N PHE A 26 4.79 5.63 -0.34
CA PHE A 26 5.51 4.39 -0.14
C PHE A 26 5.84 3.67 -1.45
N VAL A 27 4.90 3.59 -2.40
CA VAL A 27 5.19 2.98 -3.71
C VAL A 27 6.26 3.80 -4.45
N VAL A 28 6.15 5.13 -4.46
CA VAL A 28 7.12 6.02 -5.10
C VAL A 28 8.52 5.87 -4.50
N SER A 29 8.63 5.70 -3.17
CA SER A 29 9.92 5.50 -2.53
C SER A 29 10.58 4.17 -2.90
N LEU A 30 9.81 3.14 -3.23
CA LEU A 30 10.34 1.84 -3.68
C LEU A 30 10.69 1.80 -5.17
N ILE A 31 10.06 2.63 -6.01
CA ILE A 31 10.26 2.67 -7.47
C ILE A 31 10.36 4.12 -8.00
N PRO A 32 11.39 4.88 -7.58
CA PRO A 32 11.49 6.31 -7.90
C PRO A 32 11.60 6.56 -9.41
N GLY A 33 10.78 7.49 -9.90
CA GLY A 33 10.76 7.88 -11.33
C GLY A 33 10.18 6.81 -12.26
N SER A 34 9.59 5.74 -11.73
CA SER A 34 8.99 4.67 -12.53
C SER A 34 7.62 5.08 -13.08
N SER A 35 7.41 4.87 -14.39
CA SER A 35 6.09 4.99 -15.02
C SER A 35 5.09 3.93 -14.53
N GLU A 36 5.57 2.88 -13.86
CA GLU A 36 4.77 1.75 -13.36
C GLU A 36 4.09 2.09 -12.02
N THR A 37 4.30 3.29 -11.47
CA THR A 37 3.78 3.72 -10.17
C THR A 37 2.25 3.62 -10.12
N GLU A 38 1.56 4.11 -11.15
CA GLU A 38 0.10 4.10 -11.21
C GLU A 38 -0.46 2.67 -11.29
N ASP A 39 0.15 1.81 -12.11
CA ASP A 39 -0.23 0.40 -12.26
C ASP A 39 -0.08 -0.38 -10.94
N VAL A 40 1.00 -0.11 -10.19
CA VAL A 40 1.22 -0.72 -8.87
C VAL A 40 0.17 -0.24 -7.86
N LEU A 41 -0.19 1.05 -7.88
CA LEU A 41 -1.22 1.60 -7.01
C LEU A 41 -2.60 1.02 -7.31
N GLN A 42 -2.96 0.92 -8.59
CA GLN A 42 -4.19 0.30 -9.01
C GLN A 42 -4.25 -1.17 -8.55
N SER A 43 -3.22 -1.95 -8.86
CA SER A 43 -3.12 -3.36 -8.44
C SER A 43 -3.22 -3.52 -6.93
N THR A 44 -2.62 -2.60 -6.17
CA THR A 44 -2.70 -2.56 -4.71
C THR A 44 -4.15 -2.36 -4.26
N ASN A 45 -4.82 -1.34 -4.80
CA ASN A 45 -6.21 -1.02 -4.46
C ASN A 45 -7.18 -2.14 -4.84
N GLU A 46 -6.98 -2.80 -5.98
CA GLU A 46 -7.75 -3.97 -6.40
C GLU A 46 -7.60 -5.13 -5.40
N VAL A 47 -6.37 -5.42 -4.95
CA VAL A 47 -6.12 -6.49 -3.97
C VAL A 47 -6.71 -6.14 -2.60
N LEU A 48 -6.55 -4.90 -2.14
CA LEU A 48 -7.16 -4.44 -0.89
C LEU A 48 -8.68 -4.58 -0.95
N TRP A 49 -9.31 -4.12 -2.02
CA TRP A 49 -10.76 -4.22 -2.20
C TRP A 49 -11.25 -5.68 -2.29
N ALA A 50 -10.54 -6.52 -3.04
CA ALA A 50 -10.86 -7.94 -3.17
C ALA A 50 -10.77 -8.67 -1.82
N LYS A 51 -9.81 -8.29 -0.97
CA LYS A 51 -9.59 -8.86 0.35
C LYS A 51 -10.27 -8.10 1.49
N ARG A 52 -11.07 -7.06 1.22
CA ARG A 52 -11.68 -6.20 2.24
C ARG A 52 -12.45 -6.95 3.33
N LYS A 53 -13.13 -8.04 2.97
CA LYS A 53 -13.89 -8.89 3.91
C LYS A 53 -13.01 -9.73 4.84
N GLN A 54 -11.71 -9.82 4.55
CA GLN A 54 -10.71 -10.49 5.39
C GLN A 54 -10.03 -9.50 6.34
N PHE A 55 -10.21 -8.20 6.13
CA PHE A 55 -9.69 -7.17 7.02
C PHE A 55 -10.64 -6.97 8.18
N GLU A 56 -10.11 -7.00 9.41
CA GLU A 56 -10.86 -6.70 10.62
C GLU A 56 -10.77 -5.19 10.92
N LEU A 57 -11.91 -4.50 10.87
CA LEU A 57 -11.97 -3.07 11.17
C LEU A 57 -11.48 -2.77 12.59
N GLY A 58 -10.75 -1.66 12.75
CA GLY A 58 -10.12 -1.28 14.02
C GLY A 58 -8.73 -1.89 14.24
N THR A 59 -8.26 -2.76 13.35
CA THR A 59 -6.86 -3.22 13.32
C THR A 59 -5.97 -2.32 12.46
N ASN A 60 -4.68 -2.64 12.37
CA ASN A 60 -3.68 -1.82 11.68
C ASN A 60 -3.86 -1.85 10.13
N PHE A 61 -4.73 -0.97 9.61
CA PHE A 61 -4.96 -0.83 8.18
C PHE A 61 -3.70 -0.43 7.43
N LYS A 62 -2.92 0.51 7.97
CA LYS A 62 -1.64 0.96 7.41
C LYS A 62 -0.69 -0.21 7.15
N GLY A 63 -0.44 -1.04 8.16
CA GLY A 63 0.44 -2.20 8.03
C GLY A 63 -0.06 -3.18 6.98
N TRP A 64 -1.37 -3.42 6.93
CA TRP A 64 -1.99 -4.29 5.93
C TRP A 64 -1.89 -3.72 4.50
N ALA A 65 -2.13 -2.42 4.34
CA ALA A 65 -2.04 -1.71 3.07
C ALA A 65 -0.61 -1.66 2.52
N LEU A 66 0.36 -1.26 3.35
CA LEU A 66 1.78 -1.19 2.97
C LEU A 66 2.34 -2.59 2.66
N THR A 67 1.95 -3.61 3.41
CA THR A 67 2.31 -5.01 3.08
C THR A 67 1.79 -5.40 1.70
N THR A 68 0.54 -5.05 1.40
CA THR A 68 -0.06 -5.33 0.08
C THR A 68 0.66 -4.60 -1.05
N ALA A 69 0.96 -3.31 -0.86
CA ALA A 69 1.72 -2.50 -1.82
C ALA A 69 3.12 -3.07 -2.08
N ARG A 70 3.82 -3.48 -1.02
CA ARG A 70 5.14 -4.11 -1.12
C ARG A 70 5.10 -5.37 -1.98
N LEU A 71 4.08 -6.23 -1.79
CA LEU A 71 3.93 -7.43 -2.60
C LEU A 71 3.71 -7.11 -4.09
N GLN A 72 2.98 -6.04 -4.41
CA GLN A 72 2.83 -5.58 -5.80
C GLN A 72 4.16 -5.09 -6.38
N VAL A 73 4.94 -4.33 -5.62
CA VAL A 73 6.29 -3.89 -6.02
C VAL A 73 7.21 -5.09 -6.25
N MET A 74 7.22 -6.09 -5.36
CA MET A 74 8.03 -7.30 -5.56
C MET A 74 7.64 -8.06 -6.84
N SER A 75 6.34 -8.08 -7.18
CA SER A 75 5.87 -8.65 -8.44
C SER A 75 6.41 -7.88 -9.65
N LEU A 76 6.36 -6.55 -9.61
CA LEU A 76 6.97 -5.68 -10.61
C LEU A 76 8.48 -5.92 -10.73
N GLN A 77 9.21 -5.95 -9.63
CA GLN A 77 10.68 -6.17 -9.62
C GLN A 77 11.05 -7.51 -10.25
N ARG A 78 10.28 -8.58 -9.99
CA ARG A 78 10.48 -9.87 -10.67
C ARG A 78 10.32 -9.75 -12.19
N ARG A 79 9.38 -8.92 -12.67
CA ARG A 79 9.22 -8.61 -14.09
C ARG A 79 10.39 -7.79 -14.63
N LEU A 80 10.76 -6.70 -13.96
CA LEU A 80 11.91 -5.85 -14.34
C LEU A 80 13.22 -6.65 -14.42
N LYS A 81 13.44 -7.58 -13.49
CA LYS A 81 14.59 -8.50 -13.50
C LYS A 81 14.63 -9.37 -14.75
N ARG A 82 13.49 -9.92 -15.20
CA ARG A 82 13.40 -10.70 -16.46
C ARG A 82 13.67 -9.82 -17.69
N GLU A 83 13.24 -8.57 -17.63
CA GLU A 83 13.47 -7.54 -18.66
C GLU A 83 14.89 -6.94 -18.61
N LYS A 84 15.74 -7.36 -17.66
CA LYS A 84 17.09 -6.81 -17.40
C LYS A 84 17.10 -5.29 -17.12
N ARG A 85 16.03 -4.77 -16.51
CA ARG A 85 15.92 -3.38 -16.07
C ARG A 85 16.48 -3.21 -14.66
N VAL A 86 16.86 -1.98 -14.30
CA VAL A 86 17.34 -1.64 -12.95
C VAL A 86 16.15 -1.58 -11.98
N TYR A 87 16.36 -2.08 -10.77
CA TYR A 87 15.42 -2.04 -9.66
C TYR A 87 16.19 -2.07 -8.33
N PHE A 88 15.57 -1.63 -7.24
CA PHE A 88 16.17 -1.76 -5.90
C PHE A 88 16.22 -3.22 -5.45
N ASP A 89 17.27 -3.59 -4.74
CA ASP A 89 17.35 -4.92 -4.14
C ASP A 89 16.35 -5.11 -2.99
N ASP A 90 16.19 -6.37 -2.58
CA ASP A 90 15.20 -6.75 -1.58
C ASP A 90 15.53 -6.13 -0.20
N GLU A 91 16.81 -5.89 0.09
CA GLU A 91 17.30 -5.33 1.35
C GLU A 91 16.96 -3.85 1.47
N ALA A 92 17.18 -3.06 0.42
CA ALA A 92 16.78 -1.66 0.37
C ALA A 92 15.25 -1.52 0.47
N CYS A 93 14.49 -2.35 -0.23
CA CYS A 93 13.03 -2.33 -0.14
C CYS A 93 12.51 -2.72 1.24
N GLU A 94 13.14 -3.68 1.91
CA GLU A 94 12.79 -4.04 3.29
C GLU A 94 13.08 -2.88 4.26
N ALA A 95 14.22 -2.20 4.14
CA ALA A 95 14.55 -1.06 4.99
C ALA A 95 13.51 0.07 4.87
N ILE A 96 13.14 0.44 3.64
CA ILE A 96 12.11 1.46 3.36
C ILE A 96 10.75 1.02 3.93
N PHE A 97 10.41 -0.26 3.82
CA PHE A 97 9.17 -0.80 4.38
C PHE A 97 9.13 -0.70 5.90
N GLN A 98 10.20 -1.05 6.59
CA GLN A 98 10.29 -0.94 8.05
C GLN A 98 10.16 0.52 8.52
N GLU A 99 10.79 1.45 7.81
CA GLU A 99 10.66 2.88 8.11
C GLU A 99 9.22 3.38 7.93
N ALA A 100 8.57 3.02 6.82
CA ALA A 100 7.19 3.42 6.55
C ALA A 100 6.18 2.88 7.59
N LEU A 101 6.45 1.71 8.17
CA LEU A 101 5.65 1.17 9.28
C LEU A 101 5.82 1.98 10.58
N GLN A 102 7.01 2.54 10.81
CA GLN A 102 7.35 3.27 12.04
C GLN A 102 6.92 4.75 12.02
N GLN A 103 6.63 5.31 10.85
CA GLN A 103 6.15 6.70 10.72
C GLN A 103 4.72 6.87 11.25
N ASP A 104 4.53 6.90 12.58
CA ASP A 104 3.23 7.18 13.22
C ASP A 104 3.22 8.43 14.14
N GLU A 105 4.32 9.20 14.24
CA GLU A 105 4.42 10.29 15.24
C GLU A 105 4.46 11.73 14.67
N GLY A 106 4.23 11.97 13.37
CA GLY A 106 4.52 13.26 12.73
C GLY A 106 3.36 14.18 12.34
N GLU A 107 2.16 13.67 12.06
CA GLU A 107 1.18 14.39 11.21
C GLU A 107 0.05 15.12 11.95
N THR A 108 0.19 15.39 13.26
CA THR A 108 -0.70 16.35 13.98
C THR A 108 -0.12 17.78 14.05
N ARG A 109 0.96 18.08 13.32
CA ARG A 109 1.57 19.44 13.29
C ARG A 109 1.87 19.94 11.89
N ALA A 110 0.88 20.03 11.00
CA ALA A 110 0.83 21.05 9.94
C ALA A 110 -0.40 20.88 9.05
N ALA A 111 -1.53 21.48 9.43
CA ALA A 111 -2.52 22.08 8.52
C ALA A 111 -3.54 22.85 9.35
#